data_AF-A0A933AF28-F1
#
_entry.id   AF-A0A933AF28-F1
#
_cell.length_a   1.000
_cell.length_b   1.000
_cell.length_c   1.000
_cell.angle_alpha   90.00
_cell.angle_beta   90.00
_cell.angle_gamma   90.00
#
_symmetry.space_group_name_H-M   'P 1'
#
loop_
_entity.id
_entity.type
_entity.pdbx_description
1 polymer ?
#
loop_
_entity_poly.entity_id
_entity_poly.type
_entity_poly.pdbx_seq_one_letter_code
_entity_poly.pdbx_strand_id
1 'polypeptide(L)'
;MNAHNRRSIRLKGYDYAQAGAYFVTVCEHNRECLFGKIADGEMALNNAGRMIQNVWDEIPKHYPDIDIDQFQIMPNHIHGIVVIVGAGPRACPDNAQPSINRQPLPDNGKPRIDGQPRGVAPTVLSLCDVVHRFKTLTTKKYCDGVKHHWWPTFNGKLW
;
A
#
# COMPACT_ATOMS: atom_id res chain seq x y z
N MET A 1 -20.25 21.05 -18.78
CA MET A 1 -18.96 20.88 -19.48
C MET A 1 -17.89 20.73 -18.40
N ASN A 2 -17.09 19.68 -18.21
CA ASN A 2 -16.79 18.44 -18.92
C ASN A 2 -16.99 17.27 -17.94
N ALA A 3 -17.79 16.27 -18.30
CA ALA A 3 -17.76 15.00 -17.58
C ALA A 3 -16.49 14.28 -18.02
N HIS A 4 -15.43 14.33 -17.20
CA HIS A 4 -14.26 13.51 -17.42
C HIS A 4 -14.69 12.05 -17.37
N ASN A 5 -14.91 11.43 -18.53
CA ASN A 5 -15.20 10.01 -18.65
C ASN A 5 -13.91 9.23 -18.38
N ARG A 6 -13.43 9.30 -17.14
CA ARG A 6 -12.24 8.62 -16.68
C ARG A 6 -12.58 7.14 -16.61
N ARG A 7 -12.19 6.40 -17.65
CA ARG A 7 -12.24 4.94 -17.62
C ARG A 7 -11.28 4.43 -16.54
N SER A 8 -11.71 3.43 -15.78
CA SER A 8 -10.85 2.76 -14.83
C SER A 8 -9.70 2.09 -15.60
N ILE A 9 -8.46 2.41 -15.22
CA ILE A 9 -7.27 1.68 -15.68
C ILE A 9 -7.14 0.30 -15.02
N ARG A 10 -7.84 0.08 -13.90
CA ARG A 10 -7.81 -1.19 -13.19
C ARG A 10 -8.61 -2.22 -13.96
N LEU A 11 -7.98 -3.37 -14.24
CA LEU A 11 -8.64 -4.57 -14.74
C LEU A 11 -9.75 -4.99 -13.78
N LYS A 12 -10.98 -5.06 -14.30
CA LYS A 12 -12.19 -5.38 -13.52
C LYS A 12 -12.17 -6.85 -13.10
N GLY A 13 -12.45 -7.12 -11.83
CA GLY A 13 -12.48 -8.48 -11.27
C GLY A 13 -11.10 -9.08 -10.98
N TYR A 14 -10.01 -8.36 -11.26
CA TYR A 14 -8.68 -8.78 -10.87
C TYR A 14 -8.44 -8.52 -9.38
N ASP A 15 -7.85 -9.49 -8.70
CA ASP A 15 -7.49 -9.39 -7.28
C ASP A 15 -6.08 -8.81 -7.13
N TYR A 16 -6.01 -7.56 -6.71
CA TYR A 16 -4.76 -6.82 -6.49
C TYR A 16 -4.08 -7.16 -5.15
N ALA A 17 -4.50 -8.21 -4.45
CA ALA A 17 -3.74 -8.83 -3.37
C ALA A 17 -2.88 -10.01 -3.85
N GLN A 18 -3.03 -10.45 -5.10
CA GLN A 18 -2.23 -11.54 -5.64
C GLN A 18 -0.76 -11.14 -5.83
N ALA A 19 0.11 -12.14 -5.72
CA ALA A 19 1.52 -11.99 -6.00
C ALA A 19 1.76 -11.46 -7.42
N GLY A 20 2.72 -10.56 -7.57
CA GLY A 20 3.05 -9.96 -8.86
C GLY A 20 3.62 -8.55 -8.75
N ALA A 21 4.10 -8.04 -9.88
CA ALA A 21 4.61 -6.68 -10.00
C ALA A 21 3.52 -5.76 -10.56
N TYR A 22 3.32 -4.62 -9.90
CA TYR A 22 2.29 -3.65 -10.22
C TYR A 22 2.91 -2.28 -10.48
N PHE A 23 2.68 -1.73 -11.66
CA PHE A 23 3.01 -0.35 -11.96
C PHE A 23 1.97 0.58 -11.35
N VAL A 24 2.42 1.55 -10.54
CA VAL A 24 1.59 2.54 -9.88
C VAL A 24 2.01 3.95 -10.27
N THR A 25 1.03 4.78 -10.59
CA THR A 25 1.21 6.23 -10.72
C THR A 25 0.35 6.92 -9.66
N VAL A 26 0.95 7.82 -8.88
CA VAL A 26 0.23 8.65 -7.92
C VAL A 26 0.46 10.12 -8.26
N CYS A 27 -0.61 10.85 -8.60
CA CYS A 27 -0.54 12.25 -8.94
C CYS A 27 -0.83 13.13 -7.73
N GLU A 28 -0.14 14.27 -7.63
CA GLU A 28 -0.56 15.38 -6.77
C GLU A 28 -1.97 15.83 -7.21
N HIS A 29 -2.81 16.20 -6.25
CA HIS A 29 -4.25 16.42 -6.43
C HIS A 29 -4.58 17.42 -7.56
N ASN A 30 -3.85 18.53 -7.61
CA ASN A 30 -4.01 19.60 -8.59
C ASN A 30 -2.86 19.66 -9.62
N ARG A 31 -2.00 18.64 -9.64
CA ARG A 31 -0.77 18.57 -10.43
C ARG A 31 0.20 19.72 -10.17
N GLU A 32 0.21 20.26 -8.96
CA GLU A 32 1.16 21.27 -8.50
C GLU A 32 2.57 20.65 -8.36
N CYS A 33 3.59 21.41 -8.74
CA CYS A 33 4.98 20.97 -8.75
C CYS A 33 5.62 21.04 -7.34
N LEU A 34 5.05 20.30 -6.38
CA LEU A 34 5.43 20.36 -4.97
C LEU A 34 6.70 19.55 -4.63
N PHE A 35 7.15 18.65 -5.50
CA PHE A 35 8.21 17.68 -5.18
C PHE A 35 9.58 18.06 -5.76
N GLY A 36 9.65 19.13 -6.54
CA GLY A 36 10.88 19.61 -7.16
C GLY A 36 10.61 20.24 -8.53
N LYS A 37 11.63 20.26 -9.38
CA LYS A 37 11.55 20.79 -10.74
C LYS A 37 12.43 19.97 -11.69
N ILE A 38 12.16 20.06 -12.98
CA ILE A 38 13.09 19.56 -14.00
C ILE A 38 14.10 20.67 -14.31
N ALA A 39 15.39 20.37 -14.24
CA ALA A 39 16.49 21.24 -14.66
C ALA A 39 17.40 20.42 -15.58
N ASP A 40 17.71 20.94 -16.77
CA ASP A 40 18.56 20.28 -17.77
C ASP A 40 18.12 18.85 -18.14
N GLY A 41 16.81 18.60 -18.13
CA GLY A 41 16.23 17.28 -18.42
C GLY A 41 16.23 16.31 -17.24
N GLU A 42 16.78 16.69 -16.10
CA GLU A 42 16.86 15.85 -14.90
C GLU A 42 15.94 16.34 -13.79
N MET A 43 15.47 15.39 -12.96
CA MET A 43 14.65 15.71 -11.80
C MET A 43 15.51 16.25 -10.65
N ALA A 44 15.37 17.54 -10.34
CA ALA A 44 15.93 18.17 -9.16
C ALA A 44 14.92 18.13 -8.00
N LEU A 45 15.08 17.16 -7.09
CA LEU A 45 14.22 17.00 -5.92
C LEU A 45 14.42 18.13 -4.89
N ASN A 46 13.31 18.60 -4.33
CA ASN A 46 13.33 19.43 -3.14
C ASN A 46 13.23 18.56 -1.86
N ASN A 47 13.06 19.20 -0.69
CA ASN A 47 12.92 18.48 0.59
C ASN A 47 11.68 17.56 0.63
N ALA A 48 10.56 17.98 0.04
CA ALA A 48 9.35 17.16 -0.04
C ALA A 48 9.54 15.95 -0.97
N GLY A 49 10.18 16.14 -2.12
CA GLY A 49 10.55 15.04 -3.02
C GLY A 49 11.48 14.03 -2.36
N ARG A 50 12.51 14.49 -1.63
CA ARG A 50 13.38 13.60 -0.83
C ARG A 50 12.62 12.86 0.27
N MET A 51 11.67 13.53 0.94
CA MET A 51 10.81 12.85 1.92
C MET A 51 10.00 11.72 1.30
N ILE A 52 9.44 11.95 0.10
CA ILE A 52 8.70 10.93 -0.63
C ILE A 52 9.59 9.73 -1.01
N GLN A 53 10.81 10.00 -1.49
CA GLN A 53 11.80 8.95 -1.79
C GLN A 53 12.08 8.10 -0.55
N ASN A 54 12.37 8.73 0.59
CA ASN A 54 12.64 8.01 1.83
C ASN A 54 11.45 7.15 2.29
N VAL A 55 10.22 7.67 2.18
CA VAL A 55 9.02 6.89 2.52
C VAL A 55 8.86 5.68 1.59
N TRP A 56 9.15 5.84 0.29
CA TRP A 56 9.14 4.72 -0.66
C TRP A 56 10.17 3.65 -0.26
N ASP A 57 11.41 4.05 -0.01
CA ASP A 57 12.51 3.15 0.38
C ASP A 57 12.31 2.46 1.74
N GLU A 58 11.41 2.98 2.57
CA GLU A 58 11.00 2.40 3.85
C GLU A 58 9.88 1.34 3.71
N ILE A 59 9.19 1.25 2.56
CA ILE A 59 8.06 0.31 2.37
C ILE A 59 8.45 -1.14 2.70
N PRO A 60 9.52 -1.73 2.12
CA PRO A 60 9.87 -3.13 2.40
C PRO A 60 10.29 -3.37 3.85
N LYS A 61 10.81 -2.34 4.52
CA LYS A 61 11.24 -2.43 5.94
C LYS A 61 10.04 -2.57 6.87
N HIS A 62 8.90 -2.01 6.49
CA HIS A 62 7.67 -2.07 7.28
C HIS A 62 6.75 -3.21 6.88
N TYR A 63 6.86 -3.70 5.64
CA TYR A 63 5.98 -4.71 5.07
C TYR A 63 6.80 -5.82 4.40
N PRO A 64 7.16 -6.89 5.15
CA PRO A 64 8.05 -7.95 4.63
C PRO A 64 7.53 -8.70 3.40
N ASP A 65 6.21 -8.71 3.19
CA ASP A 65 5.57 -9.35 2.03
C ASP A 65 5.48 -8.41 0.79
N ILE A 66 6.09 -7.22 0.89
CA ILE A 66 6.10 -6.20 -0.16
C ILE A 66 7.54 -5.84 -0.47
N ASP A 67 7.90 -5.98 -1.74
CA ASP A 67 9.15 -5.46 -2.29
C ASP A 67 8.85 -4.29 -3.25
N ILE A 68 9.88 -3.54 -3.61
CA ILE A 68 9.80 -2.40 -4.53
C ILE A 68 10.91 -2.48 -5.57
N ASP A 69 10.63 -2.00 -6.76
CA ASP A 69 11.62 -1.84 -7.83
C ASP A 69 11.62 -0.37 -8.28
N GLN A 70 11.86 -0.12 -9.57
CA GLN A 70 12.01 1.20 -10.16
C GLN A 70 11.00 2.21 -9.62
N PHE A 71 11.52 3.36 -9.20
CA PHE A 71 10.76 4.46 -8.64
C PHE A 71 11.26 5.78 -9.20
N GLN A 72 10.33 6.59 -9.71
CA GLN A 72 10.62 7.89 -10.29
C GLN A 72 9.67 8.93 -9.72
N ILE A 73 10.24 9.97 -9.12
CA ILE A 73 9.50 11.16 -8.71
C ILE A 73 9.58 12.18 -9.85
N MET A 74 8.44 12.76 -10.19
CA MET A 74 8.30 13.92 -11.06
C MET A 74 7.83 15.11 -10.21
N PRO A 75 7.89 16.36 -10.71
CA PRO A 75 7.52 17.52 -9.91
C PRO A 75 6.15 17.44 -9.24
N ASN A 76 5.17 16.79 -9.88
CA ASN A 76 3.78 16.73 -9.46
C ASN A 76 3.16 15.32 -9.41
N HIS A 77 3.96 14.27 -9.56
CA HIS A 77 3.48 12.89 -9.48
C HIS A 77 4.65 11.94 -9.27
N ILE A 78 4.36 10.67 -9.00
CA ILE A 78 5.35 9.60 -8.91
C ILE A 78 4.93 8.41 -9.75
N HIS A 79 5.90 7.62 -10.17
CA HIS A 79 5.75 6.29 -10.76
C HIS A 79 6.55 5.30 -9.96
N GLY A 80 6.03 4.10 -9.75
CA GLY A 80 6.73 3.07 -9.01
C GLY A 80 6.28 1.66 -9.38
N ILE A 81 7.12 0.69 -9.11
CA ILE A 81 6.78 -0.72 -9.20
C ILE A 81 6.70 -1.29 -7.77
N VAL A 82 5.53 -1.79 -7.41
CA VAL A 82 5.30 -2.53 -6.16
C VAL A 82 5.24 -4.00 -6.48
N VAL A 83 6.02 -4.82 -5.79
CA VAL A 83 6.03 -6.27 -5.95
C VAL A 83 5.41 -6.90 -4.71
N ILE A 84 4.27 -7.56 -4.90
CA ILE A 84 3.69 -8.41 -3.85
C ILE A 84 4.36 -9.76 -3.97
N VAL A 85 5.24 -10.09 -3.02
CA VAL A 85 5.81 -11.42 -2.88
C VAL A 85 4.78 -12.24 -2.11
N GLY A 86 3.95 -13.00 -2.83
CA GLY A 86 2.91 -13.82 -2.20
C GLY A 86 3.49 -14.66 -1.06
N ALA A 87 2.66 -14.98 -0.05
CA ALA A 87 3.10 -15.82 1.06
C ALA A 87 3.74 -17.10 0.52
N GLY A 88 5.07 -17.18 0.55
CA GLY A 88 5.77 -18.46 0.41
C GLY A 88 5.16 -19.43 1.42
N PRO A 89 5.13 -20.74 1.14
CA PRO A 89 4.55 -21.71 2.06
C PRO A 89 5.20 -21.49 3.43
N ARG A 90 4.42 -20.97 4.38
CA ARG A 90 4.83 -20.94 5.77
C ARG A 90 4.99 -22.41 6.14
N ALA A 91 6.24 -22.88 6.17
CA ALA A 91 6.54 -24.19 6.73
C ALA A 91 5.96 -24.17 8.14
N CYS A 92 4.88 -24.92 8.34
CA CYS A 92 4.46 -25.31 9.66
C CYS A 92 5.70 -25.96 10.30
N PRO A 93 6.16 -25.53 11.50
CA PRO A 93 7.01 -26.40 12.26
C PRO A 93 6.15 -27.60 12.66
N ASP A 94 6.29 -28.69 11.90
CA ASP A 94 5.83 -30.02 12.29
C ASP A 94 6.57 -30.36 13.58
N ASN A 95 5.92 -30.11 14.71
CA ASN A 95 6.33 -30.66 16.00
C ASN A 95 5.11 -30.75 16.93
N ALA A 96 4.27 -31.74 16.66
CA ALA A 96 3.54 -32.45 17.70
C ALA A 96 3.23 -33.88 17.20
N GLN A 97 3.99 -34.84 17.71
CA GLN A 97 3.79 -36.27 17.52
C GLN A 97 2.35 -36.73 17.88
N PRO A 98 1.88 -37.85 17.30
CA PRO A 98 0.53 -38.36 17.51
C PRO A 98 0.42 -39.07 18.85
N SER A 99 -0.57 -38.69 19.68
CA SER A 99 -0.92 -39.49 20.86
C SER A 99 -2.44 -39.62 21.07
N ILE A 100 -2.92 -40.83 20.77
CA ILE A 100 -3.82 -41.69 21.54
C ILE A 100 -5.32 -41.29 21.66
N ASN A 101 -6.14 -42.16 21.05
CA ASN A 101 -7.54 -42.55 21.35
C ASN A 101 -8.47 -41.57 22.09
N ARG A 102 -9.55 -41.15 21.41
CA ARG A 102 -10.88 -40.95 22.01
C ARG A 102 -11.99 -41.33 21.03
N GLN A 103 -12.89 -42.20 21.48
CA GLN A 103 -14.10 -42.65 20.78
C GLN A 103 -15.09 -41.47 20.56
N PRO A 104 -16.02 -41.53 19.58
CA PRO A 104 -17.02 -40.49 19.38
C PRO A 104 -18.23 -40.68 20.32
N LEU A 105 -18.65 -39.62 21.00
CA LEU A 105 -19.98 -39.50 21.62
C LEU A 105 -20.97 -38.91 20.58
N PRO A 106 -22.25 -39.32 20.54
CA PRO A 106 -23.22 -38.76 19.62
C PRO A 106 -23.70 -37.39 20.09
N ASP A 107 -23.66 -36.39 19.20
CA ASP A 107 -24.15 -35.03 19.46
C ASP A 107 -25.64 -34.91 19.11
N ASN A 108 -26.45 -34.58 20.11
CA ASN A 108 -27.89 -34.36 20.02
C ASN A 108 -28.11 -32.84 19.89
N GLY A 109 -28.64 -32.42 18.73
CA GLY A 109 -28.60 -31.04 18.26
C GLY A 109 -29.24 -29.96 19.16
N LYS A 110 -28.60 -28.78 19.15
CA LYS A 110 -29.23 -27.45 19.35
C LYS A 110 -28.43 -26.38 18.58
N PRO A 111 -29.08 -25.42 17.89
CA PRO A 111 -28.38 -24.33 17.20
C PRO A 111 -28.04 -23.20 18.18
N ARG A 112 -26.78 -22.76 18.23
CA ARG A 112 -26.36 -21.53 18.93
C ARG A 112 -26.11 -20.44 17.88
N ILE A 113 -26.96 -19.42 17.93
CA ILE A 113 -26.84 -18.15 17.24
C ILE A 113 -26.02 -17.23 18.12
N ASP A 114 -24.71 -17.15 17.87
CA ASP A 114 -23.84 -16.15 18.48
C ASP A 114 -22.96 -15.52 17.39
N GLY A 115 -23.16 -14.23 17.16
CA GLY A 115 -22.41 -13.43 16.19
C GLY A 115 -20.96 -13.27 16.62
N GLN A 116 -20.08 -14.12 16.09
CA GLN A 116 -18.63 -13.92 16.13
C GLN A 116 -18.19 -13.02 14.97
N PRO A 117 -17.26 -12.06 15.20
CA PRO A 117 -16.58 -11.40 14.09
C PRO A 117 -15.83 -12.48 13.30
N ARG A 118 -16.24 -12.67 12.05
CA ARG A 118 -15.65 -13.65 11.12
C ARG A 118 -14.23 -13.23 10.76
N GLY A 119 -13.29 -14.16 11.02
CA GLY A 119 -12.07 -14.31 10.23
C GLY A 119 -10.85 -13.63 10.82
N VAL A 120 -9.73 -14.37 10.80
CA VAL A 120 -8.38 -13.79 10.91
C VAL A 120 -8.31 -12.65 9.90
N ALA A 121 -8.02 -11.43 10.36
CA ALA A 121 -7.80 -10.29 9.47
C ALA A 121 -6.84 -10.73 8.35
N PRO A 122 -7.09 -10.41 7.06
CA PRO A 122 -6.17 -10.77 6.00
C PRO A 122 -4.79 -10.26 6.39
N THR A 123 -3.88 -11.18 6.68
CA THR A 123 -2.49 -10.86 7.04
C THR A 123 -1.70 -10.44 5.80
N VAL A 124 -2.32 -10.52 4.62
CA VAL A 124 -1.75 -10.19 3.32
C VAL A 124 -2.16 -8.77 2.93
N LEU A 125 -1.18 -7.91 2.65
CA LEU A 125 -1.42 -6.55 2.17
C LEU A 125 -1.77 -6.56 0.69
N SER A 126 -2.87 -5.89 0.32
CA SER A 126 -3.18 -5.64 -1.09
C SER A 126 -2.39 -4.44 -1.63
N LEU A 127 -2.27 -4.33 -2.95
CA LEU A 127 -1.73 -3.12 -3.60
C LEU A 127 -2.47 -1.86 -3.14
N CYS A 128 -3.78 -1.96 -2.93
CA CYS A 128 -4.59 -0.83 -2.47
C CYS A 128 -4.17 -0.38 -1.07
N ASP A 129 -3.84 -1.32 -0.18
CA ASP A 129 -3.37 -1.01 1.18
C ASP A 129 -2.00 -0.34 1.14
N VAL A 130 -1.07 -0.84 0.31
CA VAL A 130 0.27 -0.25 0.16
C VAL A 130 0.15 1.19 -0.33
N VAL A 131 -0.59 1.44 -1.42
CA VAL A 131 -0.79 2.78 -1.97
C VAL A 131 -1.49 3.70 -0.97
N HIS A 132 -2.49 3.19 -0.24
CA HIS A 132 -3.20 3.97 0.78
C HIS A 132 -2.26 4.39 1.93
N ARG A 133 -1.47 3.47 2.45
CA ARG A 133 -0.51 3.74 3.54
C ARG A 133 0.57 4.73 3.10
N PHE A 134 1.10 4.55 1.89
CA PHE A 134 2.04 5.48 1.29
C PHE A 134 1.46 6.90 1.19
N LYS A 135 0.24 7.05 0.64
CA LYS A 135 -0.45 8.35 0.55
C LYS A 135 -0.63 8.98 1.92
N THR A 136 -1.08 8.21 2.89
CA THR A 136 -1.34 8.70 4.26
C THR A 136 -0.06 9.17 4.93
N LEU A 137 1.01 8.38 4.88
CA LEU A 137 2.28 8.70 5.53
C LEU A 137 2.96 9.92 4.91
N THR A 138 3.00 9.97 3.56
CA THR A 138 3.57 11.13 2.84
C THR A 138 2.74 12.39 3.07
N THR A 139 1.40 12.31 3.09
CA THR A 139 0.55 13.46 3.42
C THR A 139 0.82 13.97 4.82
N LYS A 140 0.90 13.07 5.81
CA LYS A 140 1.21 13.43 7.20
C LYS A 140 2.56 14.14 7.30
N LYS A 141 3.62 13.56 6.73
CA LYS A 141 4.98 14.14 6.75
C LYS A 141 5.04 15.46 5.98
N TYR A 142 4.28 15.60 4.88
CA TYR A 142 4.18 16.86 4.16
C TYR A 142 3.51 17.95 4.99
N CYS A 143 2.40 17.63 5.69
CA CYS A 143 1.77 18.56 6.62
C CYS A 143 2.72 19.01 7.74
N ASP A 144 3.55 18.10 8.26
CA ASP A 144 4.59 18.47 9.24
C ASP A 144 5.65 19.40 8.60
N GLY A 145 6.02 19.14 7.35
CA GLY A 145 6.88 20.00 6.54
C GLY A 145 6.34 21.42 6.33
N VAL A 146 5.04 21.55 6.09
CA VAL A 146 4.37 22.86 6.00
C VAL A 146 4.45 23.61 7.33
N LYS A 147 4.23 22.91 8.46
CA LYS A 147 4.21 23.52 9.80
C LYS A 147 5.59 23.91 10.31
N HIS A 148 6.61 23.09 10.03
CA HIS A 148 7.90 23.18 10.70
C HIS A 148 9.07 23.46 9.75
N HIS A 149 8.85 23.41 8.43
CA HIS A 149 9.91 23.49 7.42
C HIS A 149 9.56 24.42 6.24
N TRP A 150 8.53 25.26 6.37
CA TRP A 150 8.13 26.28 5.40
C TRP A 150 7.89 25.71 3.99
N TRP A 151 7.41 24.47 3.89
CA TRP A 151 7.03 23.90 2.60
C TRP A 151 5.79 24.59 2.04
N PRO A 152 5.63 24.69 0.71
CA PRO A 152 4.42 25.22 0.11
C PRO A 152 3.19 24.46 0.59
N THR A 153 2.11 25.18 0.91
CA THR A 153 0.81 24.58 1.23
C THR A 153 0.19 23.96 -0.03
N PHE A 154 -0.72 23.00 0.17
CA PHE A 154 -1.56 22.44 -0.90
C PHE A 154 -3.04 22.65 -0.54
N ASN A 155 -3.91 22.72 -1.55
CA ASN A 155 -5.33 23.00 -1.32
C ASN A 155 -6.13 21.71 -1.05
N GLY A 156 -6.43 21.44 0.22
CA GLY A 156 -7.33 20.39 0.66
C GLY A 156 -6.70 18.99 0.71
N LYS A 157 -6.21 18.47 -0.43
CA LYS A 157 -5.60 17.12 -0.53
C LYS A 157 -4.25 17.19 -1.24
N LEU A 158 -3.32 16.34 -0.82
CA LEU A 158 -2.02 16.21 -1.47
C LEU A 158 -2.06 15.30 -2.70
N TRP A 159 -2.86 14.23 -2.67
CA TRP A 159 -2.92 13.18 -3.72
C TRP A 159 -4.35 12.84 -4.20
#